data_AF-A0A956R9E3-F1
#
_entry.id   AF-A0A956R9E3-F1
#
_cell.length_a   1.000
_cell.length_b   1.000
_cell.length_c   1.000
_cell.angle_alpha   90.00
_cell.angle_beta   90.00
_cell.angle_gamma   90.00
#
_symmetry.space_group_name_H-M   'P 1'
#
loop_
_entity.id
_entity.type
_entity.pdbx_description
1 polymer ?
#
loop_
_entity_poly.entity_id
_entity_poly.type
_entity_poly.pdbx_seq_one_letter_code
_entity_poly.pdbx_strand_id
1 'polypeptide(L)'
;MATEKVSTKVSITNQTDGNASIILYHRNDWGTQTVRWEAGPGQTVGSVEIPYEIGAGSYTQDDYWSVTLLVKDGSSPGQYINGGSLLDPYIKECQLQHEDADHTLTFRVDTNKLEINTISRPCDDDMVRFGPSNPHHISHVFVLVLENRSFDNLFAMSGIQGIQVATPENANTYDGVRYPVHGGAPAVMTTDPGHEFLDVVEQLAGEGAVFPEHGPYPPVNMSGFAANYATSTTEGPKPDPSHIGDIMAMLDTNQQVPGLASLARNFAICDHWFSSLPGPTWPNRFFVHGASSSGLDDSPSGYDIFEWETVSGFEYGNDSIYEALKDAGLGYRLYADFSLDAATYRLSLFSSDPEASLPGDMSGSIPQVASLHGVSMLDINSLEHFASDLRGPYPYPYTFIEPHYGDIMANTYVGGSSQHPMDDPGGGDALVQFVFNAIRLSPYWQNSLLIITYDEHGGFYDSVSPGPAVPPGDTPPHDLNQH
;
A
#
# COMPACT_ATOMS: atom_id res chain seq x y z
N MET A 1 48.46 -5.38 0.75
CA MET A 1 48.04 -6.79 0.91
C MET A 1 46.94 -7.03 -0.09
N ALA A 2 47.05 -8.07 -0.92
CA ALA A 2 46.10 -8.28 -2.01
C ALA A 2 44.85 -9.00 -1.49
N THR A 3 43.67 -8.53 -1.89
CA THR A 3 42.43 -9.31 -1.82
C THR A 3 42.32 -10.16 -3.09
N GLU A 4 41.72 -11.33 -2.96
CA GLU A 4 41.46 -12.24 -4.06
C GLU A 4 39.95 -12.49 -4.16
N LYS A 5 39.44 -12.44 -5.40
CA LYS A 5 38.04 -12.70 -5.72
C LYS A 5 37.86 -14.18 -5.99
N VAL A 6 37.01 -14.82 -5.20
CA VAL A 6 36.71 -16.25 -5.30
C VAL A 6 35.19 -16.47 -5.30
N SER A 7 34.76 -17.70 -5.56
CA SER A 7 33.36 -18.08 -5.40
C SER A 7 33.22 -19.45 -4.75
N THR A 8 32.05 -19.68 -4.17
CA THR A 8 31.60 -20.97 -3.68
C THR A 8 30.21 -21.26 -4.24
N LYS A 9 29.80 -22.52 -4.21
CA LYS A 9 28.44 -22.92 -4.58
C LYS A 9 27.64 -23.24 -3.32
N VAL A 10 26.40 -22.78 -3.24
CA VAL A 10 25.50 -23.07 -2.12
C VAL A 10 24.30 -23.87 -2.58
N SER A 11 24.04 -24.96 -1.86
CA SER A 11 22.83 -25.78 -1.93
C SER A 11 22.17 -25.84 -0.55
N ILE A 12 20.87 -26.11 -0.50
CA ILE A 12 20.12 -26.19 0.76
C ILE A 12 19.19 -27.39 0.79
N THR A 13 19.17 -28.11 1.90
CA THR A 13 18.29 -29.27 2.13
C THR A 13 17.09 -28.88 2.98
N ASN A 14 15.88 -29.18 2.50
CA ASN A 14 14.65 -29.10 3.29
C ASN A 14 14.62 -30.26 4.30
N GLN A 15 14.73 -29.97 5.60
CA GLN A 15 14.64 -30.96 6.67
C GLN A 15 13.27 -31.00 7.36
N THR A 16 12.29 -30.24 6.87
CA THR A 16 10.90 -30.38 7.31
C THR A 16 10.27 -31.67 6.79
N ASP A 17 9.12 -32.04 7.37
CA ASP A 17 8.29 -33.15 6.91
C ASP A 17 7.26 -32.73 5.84
N GLY A 18 7.31 -31.47 5.39
CA GLY A 18 6.43 -30.91 4.38
C GLY A 18 7.13 -30.35 3.16
N ASN A 19 6.35 -30.05 2.12
CA ASN A 19 6.80 -29.28 0.97
C ASN A 19 7.01 -27.82 1.39
N ALA A 20 8.14 -27.24 0.96
CA ALA A 20 8.47 -25.87 1.31
C ALA A 20 9.04 -25.06 0.14
N SER A 21 8.71 -23.78 0.14
CA SER A 21 9.48 -22.79 -0.62
C SER A 21 10.62 -22.30 0.26
N ILE A 22 11.84 -22.30 -0.28
CA ILE A 22 13.05 -21.86 0.40
C ILE A 22 13.58 -20.63 -0.33
N ILE A 23 13.76 -19.53 0.39
CA ILE A 23 14.42 -18.33 -0.13
C ILE A 23 15.71 -18.12 0.64
N LEU A 24 16.84 -18.17 -0.07
CA LEU A 24 18.16 -17.88 0.46
C LEU A 24 18.53 -16.45 0.10
N TYR A 25 19.02 -15.72 1.09
CA TYR A 25 19.59 -14.39 0.95
C TYR A 25 21.06 -14.45 1.37
N HIS A 26 21.91 -13.87 0.54
CA HIS A 26 23.31 -13.61 0.86
C HIS A 26 23.62 -12.14 0.58
N ARG A 27 24.28 -11.47 1.53
CA ARG A 27 24.71 -10.08 1.41
C ARG A 27 26.19 -9.98 1.77
N ASN A 28 26.93 -9.29 0.92
CA ASN A 28 28.30 -8.83 1.19
C ASN A 28 28.50 -7.43 0.58
N ASP A 29 29.73 -6.94 0.58
CA ASP A 29 30.07 -5.61 0.05
C ASP A 29 29.79 -5.44 -1.46
N TRP A 30 29.55 -6.53 -2.20
CA TRP A 30 29.25 -6.49 -3.63
C TRP A 30 27.76 -6.43 -3.93
N GLY A 31 26.91 -6.55 -2.90
CA GLY A 31 25.46 -6.46 -2.99
C GLY A 31 24.74 -7.64 -2.36
N THR A 32 23.49 -7.83 -2.79
CA THR A 32 22.62 -8.89 -2.27
C THR A 32 22.24 -9.86 -3.38
N GLN A 33 22.42 -11.16 -3.12
CA GLN A 33 21.93 -12.24 -3.95
C GLN A 33 20.77 -12.93 -3.25
N THR A 34 19.67 -13.09 -3.98
CA THR A 34 18.46 -13.72 -3.46
C THR A 34 17.98 -14.79 -4.44
N VAL A 35 17.83 -16.02 -3.96
CA VAL A 35 17.41 -17.15 -4.79
C VAL A 35 16.32 -17.93 -4.09
N ARG A 36 15.34 -18.38 -4.87
CA ARG A 36 14.20 -19.15 -4.40
C ARG A 36 14.14 -20.53 -5.05
N TRP A 37 13.76 -21.53 -4.26
CA TRP A 37 13.51 -22.89 -4.71
C TRP A 37 12.24 -23.46 -4.10
N GLU A 38 11.73 -24.52 -4.73
CA GLU A 38 10.71 -25.41 -4.18
C GLU A 38 11.37 -26.75 -3.83
N ALA A 39 11.15 -27.24 -2.61
CA ALA A 39 11.79 -28.45 -2.11
C ALA A 39 10.80 -29.33 -1.32
N GLY A 40 10.70 -30.60 -1.69
CA GLY A 40 10.02 -31.61 -0.88
C GLY A 40 10.84 -32.05 0.34
N PRO A 41 10.25 -32.86 1.24
CA PRO A 41 10.94 -33.36 2.43
C PRO A 41 12.25 -34.10 2.08
N GLY A 42 13.36 -33.71 2.72
CA GLY A 42 14.70 -34.27 2.50
C GLY A 42 15.37 -33.90 1.17
N GLN A 43 14.71 -33.10 0.31
CA GLN A 43 15.27 -32.69 -0.97
C GLN A 43 16.32 -31.59 -0.80
N THR A 44 17.43 -31.72 -1.53
CA THR A 44 18.44 -30.66 -1.68
C THR A 44 18.21 -29.89 -2.98
N VAL A 45 18.20 -28.56 -2.91
CA VAL A 45 17.98 -27.63 -4.02
C VAL A 45 19.17 -26.67 -4.16
N GLY A 46 19.31 -26.04 -5.33
CA GLY A 46 20.50 -25.28 -5.74
C GLY A 46 21.19 -25.90 -6.98
N SER A 47 22.48 -25.64 -7.26
CA SER A 47 23.41 -24.74 -6.56
C SER A 47 23.41 -23.31 -7.14
N VAL A 48 23.47 -22.30 -6.27
CA VAL A 48 23.77 -20.91 -6.67
C VAL A 48 25.25 -20.60 -6.44
N GLU A 49 25.87 -19.86 -7.35
CA GLU A 49 27.23 -19.37 -7.19
C GLU A 49 27.25 -18.07 -6.36
N ILE A 50 28.04 -18.07 -5.30
CA ILE A 50 28.19 -16.98 -4.34
C ILE A 50 29.63 -16.45 -4.44
N PRO A 51 29.83 -15.25 -5.01
CA PRO A 51 31.12 -14.62 -5.06
C PRO A 51 31.45 -13.88 -3.76
N TYR A 52 32.72 -13.90 -3.35
CA TYR A 52 33.21 -13.24 -2.13
C TYR A 52 34.72 -12.91 -2.22
N GLU A 53 35.25 -12.16 -1.24
CA GLU A 53 36.68 -11.84 -1.15
C GLU A 53 37.39 -12.54 0.02
N ILE A 54 38.64 -12.92 -0.24
CA ILE A 54 39.55 -13.45 0.78
C ILE A 54 40.88 -12.68 0.77
N GLY A 55 41.65 -12.82 1.85
CA GLY A 55 43.01 -12.28 1.96
C GLY A 55 43.15 -11.18 3.02
N ALA A 56 44.37 -10.73 3.28
CA ALA A 56 44.67 -9.86 4.42
C ALA A 56 44.13 -8.40 4.29
N GLY A 57 43.39 -8.09 3.23
CA GLY A 57 42.62 -6.86 3.06
C GLY A 57 41.11 -7.04 3.17
N SER A 58 40.60 -8.28 3.30
CA SER A 58 39.16 -8.60 3.32
C SER A 58 38.55 -8.62 4.72
N TYR A 59 39.28 -8.20 5.76
CA TYR A 59 38.80 -8.19 7.16
C TYR A 59 37.61 -7.25 7.42
N THR A 60 37.18 -6.48 6.43
CA THR A 60 35.98 -5.63 6.50
C THR A 60 34.82 -6.17 5.68
N GLN A 61 34.99 -7.29 4.99
CA GLN A 61 33.98 -7.92 4.13
C GLN A 61 33.36 -9.11 4.85
N ASP A 62 32.19 -8.86 5.43
CA ASP A 62 31.43 -9.88 6.15
C ASP A 62 30.40 -10.55 5.22
N ASP A 63 30.28 -11.88 5.33
CA ASP A 63 29.24 -12.65 4.63
C ASP A 63 28.01 -12.85 5.52
N TYR A 64 26.90 -12.27 5.08
CA TYR A 64 25.64 -12.28 5.80
C TYR A 64 24.60 -13.17 5.12
N TRP A 65 23.91 -13.98 5.89
CA TRP A 65 22.97 -14.99 5.39
C TRP A 65 21.60 -14.85 6.05
N SER A 66 20.57 -15.17 5.28
CA SER A 66 19.23 -15.38 5.80
C SER A 66 18.51 -16.46 4.98
N VAL A 67 17.60 -17.20 5.60
CA VAL A 67 16.74 -18.17 4.96
C VAL A 67 15.31 -17.97 5.41
N THR A 68 14.42 -17.70 4.45
CA THR A 68 12.98 -17.78 4.64
C THR A 68 12.47 -19.14 4.17
N LEU A 69 11.67 -19.79 5.00
CA LEU A 69 11.09 -21.10 4.77
C LEU A 69 9.56 -21.01 4.86
N LEU A 70 8.88 -21.23 3.74
CA LEU A 70 7.41 -21.26 3.66
C LEU A 70 6.96 -22.73 3.56
N VAL A 71 6.62 -23.32 4.71
CA VAL A 71 6.18 -24.72 4.83
C VAL A 71 4.69 -24.81 4.53
N LYS A 72 4.34 -25.55 3.47
CA LYS A 72 2.98 -25.59 2.90
C LYS A 72 2.10 -26.67 3.54
N ASP A 73 2.70 -27.78 3.93
CA ASP A 73 2.04 -28.95 4.50
C ASP A 73 2.96 -29.64 5.53
N GLY A 74 2.60 -30.82 6.02
CA GLY A 74 3.33 -31.53 7.08
C GLY A 74 2.80 -31.22 8.49
N SER A 75 3.61 -31.48 9.51
CA SER A 75 3.18 -31.35 10.91
C SER A 75 3.23 -29.92 11.45
N SER A 76 4.03 -29.05 10.83
CA SER A 76 4.25 -27.67 11.27
C SER A 76 4.22 -26.69 10.09
N PRO A 77 3.07 -26.56 9.38
CA PRO A 77 2.96 -25.61 8.29
C PRO A 77 2.99 -24.16 8.84
N GLY A 78 3.70 -23.29 8.13
CA GLY A 78 3.99 -21.95 8.62
C GLY A 78 5.03 -21.22 7.78
N GLN A 79 5.25 -19.97 8.15
CA GLN A 79 6.31 -19.14 7.58
C GLN A 79 7.36 -18.92 8.65
N TYR A 80 8.60 -19.25 8.31
CA TYR A 80 9.73 -19.24 9.22
C TYR A 80 10.86 -18.46 8.58
N ILE A 81 11.63 -17.77 9.39
CA ILE A 81 12.85 -17.08 8.99
C ILE A 81 13.90 -17.33 10.05
N ASN A 82 15.18 -17.43 9.69
CA ASN A 82 16.20 -17.47 10.74
C ASN A 82 16.19 -16.16 11.53
N GLY A 83 16.64 -16.26 12.78
CA GLY A 83 16.93 -15.10 13.60
C GLY A 83 18.14 -14.34 13.07
N GLY A 84 18.92 -13.78 13.99
CA GLY A 84 20.10 -13.03 13.62
C GLY A 84 20.77 -12.44 14.83
N SER A 85 21.16 -11.19 14.72
CA SER A 85 21.77 -10.43 15.81
C SER A 85 20.81 -9.37 16.37
N LEU A 86 21.19 -8.73 17.48
CA LEU A 86 20.44 -7.59 18.02
C LEU A 86 20.38 -6.40 17.04
N LEU A 87 21.31 -6.30 16.09
CA LEU A 87 21.38 -5.20 15.11
C LEU A 87 20.64 -5.53 13.81
N ASP A 88 20.52 -6.81 13.48
CA ASP A 88 19.86 -7.29 12.27
C ASP A 88 19.18 -8.63 12.62
N PRO A 89 17.89 -8.58 13.04
CA PRO A 89 17.23 -9.69 13.72
C PRO A 89 16.92 -10.90 12.83
N TYR A 90 17.17 -10.79 11.52
CA TYR A 90 16.87 -11.83 10.53
C TYR A 90 18.08 -12.20 9.67
N ILE A 91 19.25 -11.70 10.04
CA ILE A 91 20.49 -11.88 9.30
C ILE A 91 21.59 -12.42 10.23
N LYS A 92 22.22 -13.49 9.76
CA LYS A 92 23.31 -14.19 10.43
C LYS A 92 24.63 -13.94 9.70
N GLU A 93 25.62 -13.36 10.39
CA GLU A 93 27.00 -13.39 9.91
C GLU A 93 27.53 -14.82 9.96
N CYS A 94 28.06 -15.28 8.83
CA CYS A 94 28.83 -16.51 8.74
C CYS A 94 29.86 -16.39 7.60
N GLN A 95 31.06 -15.96 7.97
CA GLN A 95 32.14 -15.66 7.06
C GLN A 95 32.60 -16.83 6.19
N LEU A 96 32.71 -16.60 4.88
CA LEU A 96 33.40 -17.50 3.96
C LEU A 96 34.91 -17.22 3.99
N GLN A 97 35.71 -18.30 3.90
CA GLN A 97 37.17 -18.23 3.93
C GLN A 97 37.80 -18.98 2.75
N HIS A 98 39.14 -19.07 2.74
CA HIS A 98 39.89 -19.68 1.65
C HIS A 98 39.53 -21.16 1.47
N GLU A 99 39.23 -21.87 2.56
CA GLU A 99 38.86 -23.29 2.55
C GLU A 99 37.51 -23.56 1.88
N ASP A 100 36.65 -22.55 1.76
CA ASP A 100 35.31 -22.67 1.17
C ASP A 100 35.30 -22.46 -0.35
N ALA A 101 36.40 -21.92 -0.90
CA ALA A 101 36.50 -21.54 -2.31
C ALA A 101 36.43 -22.78 -3.21
N ASP A 102 35.76 -22.67 -4.35
CA ASP A 102 35.59 -23.74 -5.35
C ASP A 102 34.89 -25.02 -4.84
N HIS A 103 34.24 -24.96 -3.67
CA HIS A 103 33.46 -26.06 -3.11
C HIS A 103 31.95 -25.85 -3.30
N THR A 104 31.17 -26.89 -2.99
CA THR A 104 29.72 -26.78 -2.82
C THR A 104 29.36 -26.98 -1.34
N LEU A 105 28.94 -25.91 -0.70
CA LEU A 105 28.46 -25.89 0.67
C LEU A 105 26.98 -26.32 0.69
N THR A 106 26.62 -27.21 1.60
CA THR A 106 25.24 -27.72 1.72
C THR A 106 24.63 -27.29 3.06
N PHE A 107 23.80 -26.26 3.02
CA PHE A 107 23.03 -25.80 4.16
C PHE A 107 21.85 -26.75 4.42
N ARG A 108 21.31 -26.69 5.63
CA ARG A 108 20.11 -27.45 6.02
C ARG A 108 19.18 -26.56 6.79
N VAL A 109 17.88 -26.73 6.60
CA VAL A 109 16.88 -25.90 7.27
C VAL A 109 15.63 -26.71 7.62
N ASP A 110 15.15 -26.56 8.85
CA ASP A 110 13.82 -26.98 9.28
C ASP A 110 13.06 -25.83 9.98
N THR A 111 11.99 -26.11 10.71
CA THR A 111 11.19 -25.10 11.40
C THR A 111 11.82 -24.55 12.69
N ASN A 112 12.93 -25.13 13.15
CA ASN A 112 13.62 -24.76 14.38
C ASN A 112 15.06 -24.26 14.12
N LYS A 113 15.72 -24.71 13.06
CA LYS A 113 17.15 -24.46 12.85
C LYS A 113 17.53 -24.21 11.39
N LEU A 114 18.45 -23.28 11.19
CA LEU A 114 19.26 -23.10 9.98
C LEU A 114 20.70 -23.53 10.29
N GLU A 115 21.21 -24.51 9.55
CA GLU A 115 22.62 -24.93 9.61
C GLU A 115 23.38 -24.42 8.37
N ILE A 116 24.35 -23.53 8.59
CA ILE A 116 25.24 -22.96 7.57
C ILE A 116 26.56 -23.74 7.60
N ASN A 117 26.58 -24.85 6.88
CA ASN A 117 27.70 -25.81 6.87
C ASN A 117 28.83 -25.36 5.92
N THR A 118 29.55 -24.30 6.28
CA THR A 118 30.82 -23.95 5.62
C THR A 118 31.91 -24.99 5.98
N ILE A 119 32.95 -25.09 5.15
CA ILE A 119 34.12 -25.96 5.41
C ILE A 119 35.03 -25.32 6.45
N SER A 120 35.23 -24.01 6.34
CA SER A 120 36.14 -23.26 7.21
C SER A 120 35.67 -23.22 8.66
N ARG A 121 34.41 -22.82 8.89
CA ARG A 121 33.80 -22.68 10.21
C ARG A 121 32.27 -22.68 10.13
N PRO A 122 31.61 -23.83 10.38
CA PRO A 122 30.16 -23.90 10.38
C PRO A 122 29.52 -22.92 11.36
N CYS A 123 28.37 -22.38 10.97
CA CYS A 123 27.53 -21.55 11.80
C CYS A 123 26.11 -22.13 11.83
N ASP A 124 25.31 -21.66 12.77
CA ASP A 124 23.90 -21.98 12.83
C ASP A 124 23.10 -20.80 13.38
N ASP A 125 21.79 -20.88 13.18
CA ASP A 125 20.84 -19.92 13.72
C ASP A 125 19.50 -20.59 14.01
N ASP A 126 18.74 -20.04 14.96
CA ASP A 126 17.41 -20.54 15.27
C ASP A 126 16.40 -19.99 14.26
N MET A 127 15.36 -20.77 13.96
CA MET A 127 14.26 -20.34 13.09
C MET A 127 13.10 -19.80 13.92
N VAL A 128 12.58 -18.65 13.52
CA VAL A 128 11.46 -17.95 14.15
C VAL A 128 10.28 -17.97 13.21
N ARG A 129 9.11 -18.32 13.75
CA ARG A 129 7.84 -18.28 12.99
C ARG A 129 7.34 -16.84 12.95
N PHE A 130 7.08 -16.31 11.75
CA PHE A 130 6.56 -14.95 11.56
C PHE A 130 5.18 -14.90 10.88
N GLY A 131 4.65 -16.06 10.47
CA GLY A 131 3.34 -16.11 9.81
C GLY A 131 2.73 -17.50 9.79
N PRO A 132 1.39 -17.61 9.67
CA PRO A 132 0.72 -18.88 9.43
C PRO A 132 0.96 -19.40 8.02
N SER A 133 0.81 -20.71 7.83
CA SER A 133 0.62 -21.26 6.49
C SER A 133 -0.74 -20.84 5.97
N ASN A 134 -0.79 -20.42 4.73
CA ASN A 134 -2.04 -20.09 4.05
C ASN A 134 -2.39 -21.20 3.05
N PRO A 135 -3.60 -21.79 3.07
CA PRO A 135 -4.02 -22.79 2.08
C PRO A 135 -4.06 -22.25 0.64
N HIS A 136 -4.15 -20.93 0.47
CA HIS A 136 -4.02 -20.23 -0.81
C HIS A 136 -2.59 -19.76 -1.10
N HIS A 137 -1.65 -20.13 -0.24
CA HIS A 137 -0.23 -19.79 -0.31
C HIS A 137 0.06 -18.28 -0.37
N ILE A 138 -0.83 -17.40 0.11
CA ILE A 138 -0.52 -15.98 0.28
C ILE A 138 0.20 -15.79 1.62
N SER A 139 1.44 -15.31 1.57
CA SER A 139 2.28 -15.00 2.73
C SER A 139 2.38 -13.52 3.04
N HIS A 140 2.20 -12.67 2.01
CA HIS A 140 2.38 -11.22 2.10
C HIS A 140 1.18 -10.51 1.49
N VAL A 141 0.53 -9.64 2.26
CA VAL A 141 -0.56 -8.76 1.80
C VAL A 141 -0.04 -7.33 1.80
N PHE A 142 -0.08 -6.69 0.64
CA PHE A 142 0.25 -5.30 0.43
C PHE A 142 -1.05 -4.54 0.14
N VAL A 143 -1.28 -3.44 0.84
CA VAL A 143 -2.44 -2.58 0.63
C VAL A 143 -1.93 -1.17 0.31
N LEU A 144 -2.28 -0.69 -0.88
CA LEU A 144 -2.03 0.68 -1.33
C LEU A 144 -3.38 1.41 -1.40
N VAL A 145 -3.50 2.52 -0.66
CA VAL A 145 -4.72 3.34 -0.62
C VAL A 145 -4.46 4.70 -1.23
N LEU A 146 -5.03 4.94 -2.41
CA LEU A 146 -5.03 6.22 -3.12
C LEU A 146 -6.23 7.08 -2.70
N GLU A 147 -6.36 8.26 -3.29
CA GLU A 147 -7.38 9.26 -2.95
C GLU A 147 -8.40 9.50 -4.07
N ASN A 148 -9.65 9.71 -3.67
CA ASN A 148 -10.61 10.59 -4.31
C ASN A 148 -10.90 10.33 -5.80
N ARG A 149 -11.24 9.07 -6.14
CA ARG A 149 -11.60 8.67 -7.52
C ARG A 149 -12.74 7.64 -7.54
N SER A 150 -13.82 7.97 -8.25
CA SER A 150 -14.89 7.01 -8.53
C SER A 150 -14.46 5.91 -9.51
N PHE A 151 -15.14 4.76 -9.46
CA PHE A 151 -14.85 3.65 -10.37
C PHE A 151 -15.07 4.05 -11.82
N ASP A 152 -16.19 4.74 -12.10
CA ASP A 152 -16.49 5.23 -13.43
C ASP A 152 -15.48 6.27 -13.93
N ASN A 153 -15.05 7.22 -13.08
CA ASN A 153 -14.04 8.21 -13.45
C ASN A 153 -12.75 7.55 -13.95
N LEU A 154 -12.33 6.48 -13.29
CA LEU A 154 -11.13 5.73 -13.68
C LEU A 154 -11.35 4.82 -14.88
N PHE A 155 -12.46 4.07 -14.93
CA PHE A 155 -12.57 2.88 -15.80
C PHE A 155 -13.67 2.91 -16.85
N ALA A 156 -14.59 3.88 -16.85
CA ALA A 156 -15.69 3.92 -17.82
C ALA A 156 -15.19 4.00 -19.28
N MET A 157 -14.05 4.66 -19.51
CA MET A 157 -13.42 4.79 -20.84
C MET A 157 -12.25 3.82 -21.05
N SER A 158 -12.06 2.85 -20.16
CA SER A 158 -10.92 1.92 -20.22
C SER A 158 -11.00 0.91 -21.37
N GLY A 159 -12.21 0.61 -21.85
CA GLY A 159 -12.48 -0.46 -22.82
C GLY A 159 -12.32 -1.88 -22.25
N ILE A 160 -12.23 -2.02 -20.92
CA ILE A 160 -12.22 -3.32 -20.24
C ILE A 160 -13.61 -3.95 -20.38
N GLN A 161 -13.66 -5.23 -20.73
CA GLN A 161 -14.91 -5.94 -20.94
C GLN A 161 -15.40 -6.58 -19.64
N GLY A 162 -16.72 -6.56 -19.43
CA GLY A 162 -17.37 -7.28 -18.34
C GLY A 162 -17.45 -6.52 -17.01
N ILE A 163 -17.00 -5.27 -16.96
CA ILE A 163 -17.23 -4.36 -15.84
C ILE A 163 -18.53 -3.56 -16.06
N GLN A 164 -19.23 -3.25 -14.97
CA GLN A 164 -20.34 -2.31 -14.96
C GLN A 164 -19.78 -0.89 -14.90
N VAL A 165 -20.10 -0.09 -15.93
CA VAL A 165 -19.63 1.30 -16.03
C VAL A 165 -20.68 2.21 -16.66
N ALA A 166 -20.54 3.51 -16.42
CA ALA A 166 -21.36 4.56 -16.98
C ALA A 166 -21.23 4.66 -18.51
N THR A 167 -22.31 5.10 -19.14
CA THR A 167 -22.38 5.39 -20.58
C THR A 167 -22.94 6.80 -20.80
N PRO A 168 -22.87 7.38 -22.02
CA PRO A 168 -23.42 8.72 -22.30
C PRO A 168 -24.94 8.87 -22.08
N GLU A 169 -25.66 7.76 -21.89
CA GLU A 169 -27.04 7.73 -21.44
C GLU A 169 -27.18 8.22 -19.98
N ASN A 170 -26.19 7.90 -19.13
CA ASN A 170 -26.06 8.48 -17.80
C ASN A 170 -25.80 9.98 -17.89
N ALA A 171 -26.57 10.77 -17.16
CA ALA A 171 -26.43 12.22 -17.14
C ALA A 171 -27.02 12.82 -15.87
N ASN A 172 -26.47 13.95 -15.46
CA ASN A 172 -27.10 14.84 -14.49
C ASN A 172 -27.70 16.05 -15.20
N THR A 173 -28.60 16.76 -14.53
CA THR A 173 -29.17 18.01 -15.04
C THR A 173 -29.08 19.04 -13.94
N TYR A 174 -28.55 20.21 -14.26
CA TYR A 174 -28.45 21.34 -13.35
C TYR A 174 -28.74 22.63 -14.12
N ASP A 175 -29.54 23.53 -13.55
CA ASP A 175 -30.02 24.78 -14.18
C ASP A 175 -30.56 24.59 -15.62
N GLY A 176 -31.28 23.48 -15.84
CA GLY A 176 -31.85 23.13 -17.15
C GLY A 176 -30.85 22.65 -18.20
N VAL A 177 -29.57 22.55 -17.86
CA VAL A 177 -28.49 22.01 -18.72
C VAL A 177 -28.28 20.54 -18.39
N ARG A 178 -28.25 19.69 -19.42
CA ARG A 178 -27.95 18.25 -19.29
C ARG A 178 -26.44 18.03 -19.44
N TYR A 179 -25.84 17.40 -18.45
CA TYR A 179 -24.43 17.01 -18.41
C TYR A 179 -24.32 15.48 -18.53
N PRO A 180 -24.16 14.93 -19.76
CA PRO A 180 -23.93 13.50 -19.94
C PRO A 180 -22.54 13.08 -19.48
N VAL A 181 -22.40 11.81 -19.13
CA VAL A 181 -21.08 11.18 -19.02
C VAL A 181 -20.36 11.26 -20.36
N HIS A 182 -19.10 11.67 -20.33
CA HIS A 182 -18.23 11.74 -21.51
C HIS A 182 -16.77 11.45 -21.16
N GLY A 183 -15.95 11.14 -22.16
CA GLY A 183 -14.50 11.01 -21.97
C GLY A 183 -13.80 12.36 -22.01
N GLY A 184 -12.52 12.38 -21.63
CA GLY A 184 -11.66 13.56 -21.70
C GLY A 184 -11.73 14.44 -20.45
N ALA A 185 -11.81 13.80 -19.27
CA ALA A 185 -11.66 14.51 -18.00
C ALA A 185 -10.34 15.30 -17.96
N PRO A 186 -10.34 16.51 -17.36
CA PRO A 186 -9.09 17.21 -17.10
C PRO A 186 -8.21 16.36 -16.18
N ALA A 187 -6.89 16.50 -16.33
CA ALA A 187 -5.96 15.86 -15.40
C ALA A 187 -6.05 16.49 -13.99
N VAL A 188 -6.34 17.79 -13.93
CA VAL A 188 -6.45 18.58 -12.71
C VAL A 188 -7.78 19.34 -12.73
N MET A 189 -8.59 19.16 -11.69
CA MET A 189 -9.83 19.90 -11.51
C MET A 189 -9.54 21.36 -11.14
N THR A 190 -10.43 22.27 -11.52
CA THR A 190 -10.29 23.71 -11.19
C THR A 190 -10.82 24.04 -9.80
N THR A 191 -11.75 23.22 -9.33
CA THR A 191 -12.32 23.25 -7.98
C THR A 191 -12.39 21.83 -7.50
N ASP A 192 -12.08 21.63 -6.22
CA ASP A 192 -12.24 20.35 -5.58
C ASP A 192 -13.73 19.96 -5.47
N PRO A 193 -14.15 18.80 -6.00
CA PRO A 193 -15.52 18.38 -5.86
C PRO A 193 -15.89 18.13 -4.40
N GLY A 194 -17.12 18.49 -4.02
CA GLY A 194 -17.61 18.19 -2.67
C GLY A 194 -17.56 16.70 -2.40
N HIS A 195 -17.10 16.30 -1.23
CA HIS A 195 -17.03 14.90 -0.82
C HIS A 195 -17.23 14.73 0.68
N GLU A 196 -17.74 15.76 1.36
CA GLU A 196 -18.25 15.64 2.73
C GLU A 196 -19.56 14.86 2.75
N PHE A 197 -19.94 14.37 3.92
CA PHE A 197 -21.12 13.50 4.04
C PHE A 197 -22.39 14.08 3.37
N LEU A 198 -22.69 15.35 3.61
CA LEU A 198 -23.85 16.01 3.01
C LEU A 198 -23.69 16.25 1.50
N ASP A 199 -22.47 16.48 1.02
CA ASP A 199 -22.21 16.58 -0.42
C ASP A 199 -22.53 15.24 -1.09
N VAL A 200 -22.04 14.14 -0.52
CA VAL A 200 -22.28 12.80 -1.07
C VAL A 200 -23.76 12.44 -0.99
N VAL A 201 -24.48 12.84 0.07
CA VAL A 201 -25.94 12.67 0.12
C VAL A 201 -26.62 13.41 -1.04
N GLU A 202 -26.25 14.66 -1.32
CA GLU A 202 -26.81 15.40 -2.45
C GLU A 202 -26.47 14.73 -3.78
N GLN A 203 -25.23 14.30 -3.98
CA GLN A 203 -24.78 13.61 -5.18
C GLN A 203 -25.61 12.34 -5.46
N LEU A 204 -25.81 11.52 -4.43
CA LEU A 204 -26.53 10.26 -4.51
C LEU A 204 -28.05 10.46 -4.71
N ALA A 205 -28.66 11.47 -4.09
CA ALA A 205 -30.13 11.62 -4.05
C ALA A 205 -30.70 12.75 -4.91
N GLY A 206 -29.85 13.64 -5.43
CA GLY A 206 -30.23 14.76 -6.29
C GLY A 206 -30.17 16.13 -5.60
N GLU A 207 -30.20 17.18 -6.42
CA GLU A 207 -30.14 18.58 -6.00
C GLU A 207 -31.11 18.90 -4.85
N GLY A 208 -30.58 19.48 -3.78
CA GLY A 208 -31.36 19.88 -2.60
C GLY A 208 -31.85 18.71 -1.74
N ALA A 209 -31.29 17.51 -1.89
CA ALA A 209 -31.54 16.42 -0.96
C ALA A 209 -31.14 16.81 0.46
N VAL A 210 -31.92 16.36 1.43
CA VAL A 210 -31.70 16.65 2.86
C VAL A 210 -31.58 15.32 3.59
N PHE A 211 -30.51 15.17 4.36
CA PHE A 211 -30.38 14.11 5.35
C PHE A 211 -31.00 14.56 6.68
N PRO A 212 -32.12 13.97 7.13
CA PRO A 212 -32.60 14.22 8.48
C PRO A 212 -31.66 13.56 9.49
N GLU A 213 -31.18 14.31 10.48
CA GLU A 213 -30.36 13.82 11.60
C GLU A 213 -30.96 12.53 12.19
N HIS A 214 -30.16 11.47 12.25
CA HIS A 214 -30.56 10.12 12.68
C HIS A 214 -31.77 9.50 11.94
N GLY A 215 -32.09 10.03 10.75
CA GLY A 215 -33.18 9.55 9.91
C GLY A 215 -32.70 8.66 8.74
N PRO A 216 -33.61 8.19 7.89
CA PRO A 216 -33.23 7.37 6.74
C PRO A 216 -32.59 8.22 5.65
N TYR A 217 -31.69 7.59 4.88
CA TYR A 217 -31.18 8.18 3.64
C TYR A 217 -32.34 8.55 2.69
N PRO A 218 -32.23 9.69 1.98
CA PRO A 218 -33.15 10.01 0.90
C PRO A 218 -33.04 9.00 -0.26
N PRO A 219 -34.05 8.89 -1.14
CA PRO A 219 -33.99 7.96 -2.27
C PRO A 219 -32.80 8.23 -3.20
N VAL A 220 -31.92 7.24 -3.34
CA VAL A 220 -30.74 7.30 -4.22
C VAL A 220 -31.14 7.15 -5.68
N ASN A 221 -30.66 8.07 -6.53
CA ASN A 221 -30.91 8.12 -7.97
C ASN A 221 -29.70 8.58 -8.80
N MET A 222 -28.56 8.85 -8.15
CA MET A 222 -27.30 9.30 -8.76
C MET A 222 -27.41 10.62 -9.56
N SER A 223 -28.34 11.52 -9.21
CA SER A 223 -28.67 12.68 -10.05
C SER A 223 -28.11 14.03 -9.59
N GLY A 224 -27.35 14.09 -8.49
CA GLY A 224 -26.97 15.35 -7.85
C GLY A 224 -25.54 15.82 -8.07
N PHE A 225 -24.66 15.01 -8.68
CA PHE A 225 -23.23 15.32 -8.87
C PHE A 225 -22.97 16.67 -9.55
N ALA A 226 -23.66 16.96 -10.67
CA ALA A 226 -23.49 18.25 -11.36
C ALA A 226 -24.00 19.44 -10.52
N ALA A 227 -25.08 19.26 -9.76
CA ALA A 227 -25.65 20.31 -8.93
C ALA A 227 -24.75 20.61 -7.72
N ASN A 228 -24.32 19.56 -7.02
CA ASN A 228 -23.41 19.66 -5.89
C ASN A 228 -22.09 20.32 -6.32
N TYR A 229 -21.45 19.81 -7.38
CA TYR A 229 -20.18 20.38 -7.89
C TYR A 229 -20.31 21.86 -8.28
N ALA A 230 -21.40 22.25 -8.95
CA ALA A 230 -21.66 23.65 -9.32
C ALA A 230 -21.73 24.61 -8.11
N THR A 231 -21.94 24.08 -6.91
CA THR A 231 -21.99 24.86 -5.67
C THR A 231 -20.84 24.58 -4.71
N SER A 232 -19.97 23.61 -5.00
CA SER A 232 -18.84 23.20 -4.15
C SER A 232 -17.97 24.39 -3.76
N THR A 233 -17.58 24.41 -2.49
CA THR A 233 -16.58 25.33 -1.93
C THR A 233 -15.58 24.60 -1.04
N THR A 234 -15.51 23.28 -1.13
CA THR A 234 -14.76 22.41 -0.21
C THR A 234 -13.33 22.91 -0.06
N GLU A 235 -12.62 23.13 -1.17
CA GLU A 235 -11.22 23.56 -1.13
C GLU A 235 -10.79 24.53 -2.24
N GLY A 236 -11.72 25.38 -2.68
CA GLY A 236 -11.45 26.40 -3.70
C GLY A 236 -12.62 27.34 -3.94
N PRO A 237 -12.50 28.28 -4.90
CA PRO A 237 -13.66 29.00 -5.38
C PRO A 237 -14.63 28.02 -6.04
N LYS A 238 -15.92 28.39 -6.12
CA LYS A 238 -16.89 27.67 -6.94
C LYS A 238 -16.37 27.49 -8.37
N PRO A 239 -16.65 26.36 -9.03
CA PRO A 239 -16.20 26.16 -10.40
C PRO A 239 -16.83 27.19 -11.33
N ASP A 240 -16.11 27.58 -12.38
CA ASP A 240 -16.71 28.34 -13.46
C ASP A 240 -17.86 27.51 -14.08
N PRO A 241 -18.99 28.11 -14.48
CA PRO A 241 -20.10 27.38 -15.08
C PRO A 241 -19.72 26.51 -16.30
N SER A 242 -18.65 26.87 -17.02
CA SER A 242 -18.11 26.08 -18.13
C SER A 242 -17.42 24.78 -17.71
N HIS A 243 -17.02 24.65 -16.43
CA HIS A 243 -16.37 23.47 -15.85
C HIS A 243 -17.31 22.52 -15.12
N ILE A 244 -18.60 22.86 -14.94
CA ILE A 244 -19.57 21.99 -14.23
C ILE A 244 -19.62 20.58 -14.84
N GLY A 245 -19.46 20.46 -16.16
CA GLY A 245 -19.46 19.16 -16.83
C GLY A 245 -18.26 18.27 -16.51
N ASP A 246 -17.17 18.81 -15.98
CA ASP A 246 -15.95 18.06 -15.69
C ASP A 246 -16.17 16.98 -14.63
N ILE A 247 -17.16 17.15 -13.73
CA ILE A 247 -17.53 16.12 -12.74
C ILE A 247 -18.16 14.87 -13.36
N MET A 248 -18.70 15.01 -14.57
CA MET A 248 -19.28 13.92 -15.37
C MET A 248 -18.26 13.39 -16.40
N ALA A 249 -17.04 13.91 -16.40
CA ALA A 249 -16.00 13.50 -17.32
C ALA A 249 -15.20 12.31 -16.76
N MET A 250 -14.86 11.39 -17.64
CA MET A 250 -14.10 10.18 -17.34
C MET A 250 -12.69 10.30 -17.90
N LEU A 251 -11.70 9.83 -17.16
CA LEU A 251 -10.31 9.83 -17.59
C LEU A 251 -10.15 8.99 -18.86
N ASP A 252 -9.24 9.39 -19.75
CA ASP A 252 -8.69 8.43 -20.69
C ASP A 252 -7.74 7.52 -19.92
N THR A 253 -8.29 6.43 -19.37
CA THR A 253 -7.58 5.46 -18.52
C THR A 253 -6.23 5.05 -19.13
N ASN A 254 -6.16 4.93 -20.45
CA ASN A 254 -4.97 4.44 -21.14
C ASN A 254 -3.87 5.47 -21.31
N GLN A 255 -4.20 6.75 -21.20
CA GLN A 255 -3.26 7.85 -21.35
C GLN A 255 -2.92 8.50 -20.00
N GLN A 256 -3.91 8.66 -19.12
CA GLN A 256 -3.75 9.37 -17.85
C GLN A 256 -3.32 8.44 -16.70
N VAL A 257 -3.77 7.17 -16.71
CA VAL A 257 -3.40 6.18 -15.67
C VAL A 257 -3.03 4.81 -16.28
N PRO A 258 -2.01 4.77 -17.19
CA PRO A 258 -1.67 3.58 -17.96
C PRO A 258 -1.20 2.39 -17.11
N GLY A 259 -0.57 2.63 -15.96
CA GLY A 259 -0.19 1.61 -15.00
C GLY A 259 -1.41 0.87 -14.46
N LEU A 260 -2.37 1.63 -13.92
CA LEU A 260 -3.64 1.09 -13.43
C LEU A 260 -4.42 0.38 -14.54
N ALA A 261 -4.46 0.96 -15.75
CA ALA A 261 -5.09 0.35 -16.92
C ALA A 261 -4.46 -1.01 -17.29
N SER A 262 -3.14 -1.14 -17.14
CA SER A 262 -2.43 -2.39 -17.37
C SER A 262 -2.76 -3.43 -16.31
N LEU A 263 -2.77 -3.04 -15.03
CA LEU A 263 -3.11 -3.95 -13.93
C LEU A 263 -4.55 -4.45 -14.04
N ALA A 264 -5.52 -3.56 -14.25
CA ALA A 264 -6.93 -3.90 -14.38
C ALA A 264 -7.23 -4.89 -15.52
N ARG A 265 -6.41 -4.91 -16.58
CA ARG A 265 -6.55 -5.87 -17.69
C ARG A 265 -5.92 -7.23 -17.43
N ASN A 266 -4.93 -7.29 -16.54
CA ASN A 266 -4.11 -8.49 -16.32
C ASN A 266 -4.40 -9.17 -14.97
N PHE A 267 -5.11 -8.49 -14.08
CA PHE A 267 -5.45 -8.95 -12.72
C PHE A 267 -6.95 -8.76 -12.44
N ALA A 268 -7.36 -9.09 -11.22
CA ALA A 268 -8.74 -8.92 -10.79
C ALA A 268 -9.08 -7.44 -10.61
N ILE A 269 -10.27 -7.06 -11.06
CA ILE A 269 -10.90 -5.76 -10.81
C ILE A 269 -12.23 -6.00 -10.10
N CYS A 270 -12.53 -5.20 -9.09
CA CYS A 270 -13.81 -5.22 -8.37
C CYS A 270 -14.60 -3.98 -8.75
N ASP A 271 -15.67 -4.15 -9.53
CA ASP A 271 -16.55 -3.07 -10.01
C ASP A 271 -17.77 -2.81 -9.09
N HIS A 272 -17.77 -3.44 -7.91
CA HIS A 272 -18.76 -3.28 -6.85
C HIS A 272 -18.04 -3.14 -5.49
N TRP A 273 -17.02 -2.29 -5.46
CA TRP A 273 -16.31 -1.87 -4.25
C TRP A 273 -16.74 -0.44 -3.90
N PHE A 274 -17.23 -0.23 -2.68
CA PHE A 274 -17.76 1.06 -2.23
C PHE A 274 -16.98 1.52 -1.00
N SER A 275 -16.86 2.84 -0.83
CA SER A 275 -16.41 3.42 0.44
C SER A 275 -17.34 2.98 1.57
N SER A 276 -16.82 2.91 2.79
CA SER A 276 -17.56 2.34 3.92
C SER A 276 -18.68 3.26 4.39
N LEU A 277 -18.51 4.56 4.22
CA LEU A 277 -19.55 5.57 4.43
C LEU A 277 -19.55 6.60 3.29
N PRO A 278 -20.71 7.21 2.97
CA PRO A 278 -20.83 8.22 1.93
C PRO A 278 -20.28 9.56 2.43
N GLY A 279 -18.97 9.74 2.43
CA GLY A 279 -18.29 10.90 3.00
C GLY A 279 -16.78 10.85 2.78
N PRO A 280 -16.01 11.67 3.50
CA PRO A 280 -14.67 12.07 3.09
C PRO A 280 -13.59 11.03 3.41
N THR A 281 -12.36 11.40 3.07
CA THR A 281 -11.13 10.61 3.23
C THR A 281 -10.93 10.07 4.65
N TRP A 282 -10.96 10.93 5.66
CA TRP A 282 -10.55 10.56 7.02
C TRP A 282 -11.37 9.42 7.64
N PRO A 283 -12.71 9.49 7.69
CA PRO A 283 -13.52 8.38 8.14
C PRO A 283 -13.28 7.09 7.34
N ASN A 284 -13.21 7.18 6.03
CA ASN A 284 -13.04 6.00 5.18
C ASN A 284 -11.66 5.36 5.32
N ARG A 285 -10.59 6.13 5.53
CA ARG A 285 -9.27 5.60 5.90
C ARG A 285 -9.28 4.95 7.28
N PHE A 286 -10.01 5.51 8.25
CA PHE A 286 -10.21 4.81 9.52
C PHE A 286 -10.92 3.46 9.34
N PHE A 287 -11.92 3.37 8.45
CA PHE A 287 -12.56 2.11 8.11
C PHE A 287 -11.59 1.08 7.51
N VAL A 288 -10.61 1.50 6.71
CA VAL A 288 -9.58 0.58 6.16
C VAL A 288 -8.82 -0.14 7.27
N HIS A 289 -8.58 0.54 8.40
CA HIS A 289 -7.78 0.00 9.51
C HIS A 289 -8.61 -0.68 10.60
N GLY A 290 -9.76 -0.13 10.96
CA GLY A 290 -10.58 -0.60 12.09
C GLY A 290 -11.93 -1.18 11.71
N ALA A 291 -12.27 -1.25 10.42
CA ALA A 291 -13.63 -1.55 9.95
C ALA A 291 -14.70 -0.64 10.61
N SER A 292 -14.28 0.56 11.02
CA SER A 292 -15.04 1.56 11.75
C SER A 292 -14.37 2.93 11.58
N SER A 293 -15.11 4.01 11.70
CA SER A 293 -14.59 5.38 11.88
C SER A 293 -14.75 5.90 13.31
N SER A 294 -15.10 5.04 14.28
CA SER A 294 -15.55 5.42 15.63
C SER A 294 -16.61 6.53 15.62
N GLY A 295 -17.53 6.48 14.66
CA GLY A 295 -18.57 7.51 14.53
C GLY A 295 -18.03 8.87 14.08
N LEU A 296 -16.94 8.90 13.29
CA LEU A 296 -16.60 10.07 12.51
C LEU A 296 -17.28 9.95 11.14
N ASP A 297 -17.98 10.99 10.70
CA ASP A 297 -18.70 11.04 9.41
C ASP A 297 -18.28 12.23 8.53
N ASP A 298 -17.48 13.15 9.05
CA ASP A 298 -17.01 14.38 8.41
C ASP A 298 -15.48 14.47 8.58
N SER A 299 -14.85 15.39 7.85
CA SER A 299 -13.43 15.65 8.00
C SER A 299 -13.12 16.17 9.42
N PRO A 300 -12.07 15.66 10.08
CA PRO A 300 -11.69 16.09 11.41
C PRO A 300 -11.21 17.55 11.39
N SER A 301 -11.38 18.25 12.51
CA SER A 301 -10.82 19.61 12.61
C SER A 301 -9.29 19.57 12.63
N GLY A 302 -8.64 20.66 12.24
CA GLY A 302 -7.18 20.75 12.34
C GLY A 302 -6.64 20.58 13.77
N TYR A 303 -7.48 20.79 14.81
CA TYR A 303 -7.12 20.46 16.19
C TYR A 303 -7.12 18.95 16.43
N ASP A 304 -8.13 18.24 15.93
CA ASP A 304 -8.24 16.78 16.08
C ASP A 304 -7.08 16.08 15.34
N ILE A 305 -6.80 16.50 14.10
CA ILE A 305 -5.65 16.03 13.31
C ILE A 305 -4.35 16.20 14.10
N PHE A 306 -4.10 17.42 14.60
CA PHE A 306 -2.90 17.69 15.39
C PHE A 306 -2.82 16.84 16.66
N GLU A 307 -3.93 16.65 17.36
CA GLU A 307 -3.98 15.85 18.57
C GLU A 307 -3.66 14.39 18.30
N TRP A 308 -4.25 13.80 17.26
CA TRP A 308 -4.05 12.41 16.90
C TRP A 308 -2.64 12.14 16.36
N GLU A 309 -2.12 13.01 15.50
CA GLU A 309 -0.79 12.83 14.92
C GLU A 309 0.37 13.06 15.91
N THR A 310 0.13 13.73 17.05
CA THR A 310 1.23 14.17 17.94
C THR A 310 1.07 13.82 19.42
N VAL A 311 -0.15 13.64 19.93
CA VAL A 311 -0.41 13.53 21.38
C VAL A 311 -1.03 12.19 21.75
N SER A 312 -2.24 11.91 21.26
CA SER A 312 -3.10 10.83 21.77
C SER A 312 -3.21 9.64 20.82
N GLY A 313 -3.17 9.90 19.51
CA GLY A 313 -3.58 8.94 18.49
C GLY A 313 -5.10 8.72 18.49
N PHE A 314 -5.65 8.43 17.32
CA PHE A 314 -7.02 8.03 17.13
C PHE A 314 -7.23 6.63 17.71
N GLU A 315 -8.18 6.52 18.64
CA GLU A 315 -8.53 5.27 19.29
C GLU A 315 -9.85 4.71 18.73
N TYR A 316 -9.82 3.43 18.39
CA TYR A 316 -11.02 2.72 17.99
C TYR A 316 -11.80 2.19 19.21
N GLY A 317 -13.12 2.11 19.08
CA GLY A 317 -13.96 1.41 20.07
C GLY A 317 -13.70 -0.11 20.12
N ASN A 318 -13.23 -0.68 19.01
CA ASN A 318 -12.79 -2.07 18.83
C ASN A 318 -11.36 -2.09 18.25
N ASP A 319 -10.58 -3.14 18.45
CA ASP A 319 -9.19 -3.21 17.96
C ASP A 319 -9.05 -2.93 16.44
N SER A 320 -8.00 -2.21 16.03
CA SER A 320 -7.65 -2.10 14.60
C SER A 320 -6.91 -3.35 14.11
N ILE A 321 -6.64 -3.41 12.80
CA ILE A 321 -5.81 -4.46 12.22
C ILE A 321 -4.43 -4.55 12.87
N TYR A 322 -3.87 -3.44 13.37
CA TYR A 322 -2.53 -3.41 13.96
C TYR A 322 -2.50 -4.07 15.35
N GLU A 323 -3.49 -3.79 16.21
CA GLU A 323 -3.67 -4.52 17.47
C GLU A 323 -3.94 -6.01 17.21
N ALA A 324 -4.81 -6.32 16.24
CA ALA A 324 -5.11 -7.71 15.89
C ALA A 324 -3.88 -8.49 15.41
N LEU A 325 -3.02 -7.87 14.60
CA LEU A 325 -1.75 -8.46 14.15
C LEU A 325 -0.78 -8.66 15.32
N LYS A 326 -0.65 -7.66 16.19
CA LYS A 326 0.19 -7.74 17.39
C LYS A 326 -0.25 -8.86 18.32
N ASP A 327 -1.54 -8.99 18.59
CA ASP A 327 -2.11 -10.05 19.43
C ASP A 327 -1.93 -11.44 18.82
N ALA A 328 -1.91 -11.53 17.49
CA ALA A 328 -1.56 -12.74 16.75
C ALA A 328 -0.05 -13.03 16.69
N GLY A 329 0.80 -12.12 17.21
CA GLY A 329 2.26 -12.22 17.13
C GLY A 329 2.81 -12.05 15.72
N LEU A 330 2.09 -11.31 14.86
CA LEU A 330 2.46 -11.04 13.47
C LEU A 330 3.00 -9.62 13.33
N GLY A 331 4.09 -9.49 12.56
CA GLY A 331 4.65 -8.18 12.21
C GLY A 331 3.86 -7.50 11.10
N TYR A 332 3.95 -6.17 11.04
CA TYR A 332 3.51 -5.39 9.89
C TYR A 332 4.57 -4.36 9.50
N ARG A 333 4.40 -3.78 8.31
CA ARG A 333 5.24 -2.70 7.82
C ARG A 333 4.39 -1.57 7.27
N LEU A 334 4.77 -0.33 7.58
CA LEU A 334 4.13 0.87 7.06
C LEU A 334 5.10 1.58 6.13
N TYR A 335 4.62 1.98 4.95
CA TYR A 335 5.35 2.85 4.05
C TYR A 335 4.52 4.08 3.67
N ALA A 336 5.20 5.19 3.45
CA ALA A 336 4.62 6.35 2.81
C ALA A 336 5.59 6.92 1.77
N ASP A 337 5.04 7.66 0.81
CA ASP A 337 5.80 8.37 -0.19
C ASP A 337 6.42 9.65 0.37
N PHE A 338 7.70 9.58 0.72
CA PHE A 338 8.51 10.75 1.09
C PHE A 338 10.01 10.43 0.92
N SER A 339 10.83 11.43 0.60
CA SER A 339 12.30 11.27 0.53
C SER A 339 12.99 11.44 1.90
N LEU A 340 14.07 10.68 2.13
CA LEU A 340 14.95 10.81 3.30
C LEU A 340 16.18 11.72 3.07
N ASP A 341 16.44 12.19 1.84
CA ASP A 341 17.57 13.07 1.55
C ASP A 341 17.39 14.40 2.29
N ALA A 342 18.37 14.80 3.11
CA ALA A 342 18.32 16.04 3.88
C ALA A 342 18.13 17.31 3.02
N ALA A 343 18.44 17.27 1.72
CA ALA A 343 18.21 18.38 0.78
C ALA A 343 16.79 18.42 0.20
N THR A 344 16.11 17.27 0.10
CA THR A 344 14.76 17.12 -0.47
C THR A 344 13.83 16.36 0.47
N TYR A 345 14.11 16.43 1.76
CA TYR A 345 13.41 15.66 2.77
C TYR A 345 11.94 16.01 2.68
N ARG A 346 11.08 14.99 2.58
CA ARG A 346 9.61 15.13 2.49
C ARG A 346 9.05 15.57 1.14
N LEU A 347 9.83 15.50 0.06
CA LEU A 347 9.25 15.54 -1.28
C LEU A 347 8.66 14.18 -1.64
N SER A 348 7.54 14.20 -2.36
CA SER A 348 6.99 13.04 -3.07
C SER A 348 8.03 12.48 -4.06
N LEU A 349 8.29 11.18 -3.98
CA LEU A 349 9.17 10.45 -4.89
C LEU A 349 8.54 10.28 -6.28
N PHE A 350 7.21 10.39 -6.37
CA PHE A 350 6.44 10.12 -7.58
C PHE A 350 5.69 11.33 -8.11
N SER A 351 5.97 12.54 -7.60
CA SER A 351 5.34 13.78 -8.03
C SER A 351 5.40 13.98 -9.55
N SER A 352 4.27 14.35 -10.13
CA SER A 352 4.14 14.78 -11.53
C SER A 352 4.70 16.20 -11.76
N ASP A 353 4.80 17.00 -10.69
CA ASP A 353 5.40 18.34 -10.66
C ASP A 353 6.39 18.47 -9.48
N PRO A 354 7.61 17.91 -9.61
CA PRO A 354 8.59 17.93 -8.53
C PRO A 354 9.16 19.33 -8.24
N GLU A 355 8.93 20.33 -9.11
CA GLU A 355 9.32 21.71 -8.85
C GLU A 355 8.30 22.44 -7.96
N ALA A 356 7.03 22.04 -8.01
CA ALA A 356 5.98 22.54 -7.13
C ALA A 356 6.06 21.97 -5.70
N SER A 357 6.60 20.76 -5.54
CA SER A 357 7.00 20.22 -4.24
C SER A 357 8.24 20.97 -3.70
N LEU A 358 8.07 22.20 -3.20
CA LEU A 358 9.19 22.98 -2.67
C LEU A 358 9.70 22.39 -1.34
N PRO A 359 11.02 22.37 -1.08
CA PRO A 359 11.57 21.92 0.19
C PRO A 359 11.12 22.86 1.32
N GLY A 360 10.07 22.46 2.03
CA GLY A 360 9.44 23.25 3.09
C GLY A 360 7.97 22.92 3.33
N ASP A 361 7.27 22.40 2.32
CA ASP A 361 5.93 21.87 2.52
C ASP A 361 6.01 20.42 3.00
N MET A 362 5.69 20.23 4.27
CA MET A 362 5.73 18.93 4.94
C MET A 362 4.34 18.28 4.98
N SER A 363 3.32 19.02 4.56
CA SER A 363 1.96 18.75 4.99
C SER A 363 1.40 17.47 4.38
N GLY A 364 1.62 17.25 3.08
CA GLY A 364 1.22 16.00 2.43
C GLY A 364 2.14 14.80 2.67
N SER A 365 3.24 14.96 3.41
CA SER A 365 4.19 13.87 3.71
C SER A 365 3.83 13.09 4.97
N ILE A 366 2.85 13.56 5.74
CA ILE A 366 2.35 12.89 6.93
C ILE A 366 1.24 11.93 6.49
N PRO A 367 1.46 10.60 6.51
CA PRO A 367 0.43 9.64 6.16
C PRO A 367 -0.62 9.55 7.27
N GLN A 368 -1.86 9.26 6.91
CA GLN A 368 -2.99 9.21 7.82
C GLN A 368 -2.81 8.13 8.89
N VAL A 369 -2.15 7.01 8.57
CA VAL A 369 -1.86 5.94 9.54
C VAL A 369 -1.04 6.43 10.74
N ALA A 370 -0.28 7.53 10.61
CA ALA A 370 0.45 8.15 11.72
C ALA A 370 -0.48 8.75 12.78
N SER A 371 -1.74 9.00 12.43
CA SER A 371 -2.76 9.46 13.37
C SER A 371 -3.28 8.34 14.27
N LEU A 372 -3.04 7.06 13.97
CA LEU A 372 -3.59 5.95 14.75
C LEU A 372 -2.87 5.78 16.08
N HIS A 373 -3.63 5.41 17.12
CA HIS A 373 -3.05 5.06 18.40
C HIS A 373 -1.99 3.96 18.26
N GLY A 374 -0.82 4.17 18.86
CA GLY A 374 0.28 3.22 18.82
C GLY A 374 1.11 3.22 17.53
N VAL A 375 0.81 4.08 16.56
CA VAL A 375 1.64 4.33 15.37
C VAL A 375 2.31 5.69 15.49
N SER A 376 3.60 5.75 15.20
CA SER A 376 4.37 6.99 15.11
C SER A 376 4.95 7.18 13.71
N MET A 377 5.28 8.42 13.35
CA MET A 377 6.10 8.73 12.17
C MET A 377 7.43 7.95 12.12
N LEU A 378 7.96 7.49 13.26
CA LEU A 378 9.16 6.65 13.32
C LEU A 378 8.91 5.18 12.89
N ASP A 379 7.67 4.72 12.93
CA ASP A 379 7.28 3.37 12.51
C ASP A 379 7.06 3.29 10.99
N ILE A 380 6.91 4.45 10.34
CA ILE A 380 6.64 4.58 8.91
C ILE A 380 7.96 4.73 8.15
N ASN A 381 8.10 3.90 7.11
CA ASN A 381 9.29 3.85 6.29
C ASN A 381 9.08 4.64 5.00
N SER A 382 10.14 5.27 4.50
CA SER A 382 10.11 5.85 3.16
C SER A 382 10.00 4.76 2.10
N LEU A 383 9.17 4.98 1.09
CA LEU A 383 9.09 4.13 -0.10
C LEU A 383 10.40 4.02 -0.89
N GLU A 384 11.36 4.92 -0.66
CA GLU A 384 12.72 4.85 -1.23
C GLU A 384 13.40 3.50 -0.92
N HIS A 385 13.09 2.90 0.23
CA HIS A 385 13.66 1.62 0.67
C HIS A 385 12.80 0.40 0.30
N PHE A 386 11.57 0.59 -0.19
CA PHE A 386 10.63 -0.52 -0.38
C PHE A 386 11.17 -1.61 -1.30
N ALA A 387 11.74 -1.23 -2.45
CA ALA A 387 12.30 -2.17 -3.41
C ALA A 387 13.57 -2.87 -2.90
N SER A 388 14.37 -2.23 -2.04
CA SER A 388 15.54 -2.88 -1.41
C SER A 388 15.13 -3.82 -0.30
N ASP A 389 14.16 -3.43 0.53
CA ASP A 389 13.63 -4.25 1.63
C ASP A 389 13.05 -5.57 1.08
N LEU A 390 12.31 -5.50 -0.03
CA LEU A 390 11.77 -6.68 -0.70
C LEU A 390 12.80 -7.56 -1.39
N ARG A 391 14.05 -7.09 -1.60
CA ARG A 391 15.15 -7.96 -2.06
C ARG A 391 15.78 -8.74 -0.91
N GLY A 392 15.67 -8.24 0.31
CA GLY A 392 16.18 -8.87 1.53
C GLY A 392 15.12 -9.69 2.29
N PRO A 393 15.49 -10.14 3.51
CA PRO A 393 14.56 -10.71 4.48
C PRO A 393 13.38 -9.79 4.76
N TYR A 394 12.15 -10.27 4.56
CA TYR A 394 10.92 -9.48 4.71
C TYR A 394 9.86 -10.24 5.51
N PRO A 395 9.99 -10.30 6.85
CA PRO A 395 9.11 -11.08 7.72
C PRO A 395 7.85 -10.29 8.15
N TYR A 396 7.26 -9.57 7.20
CA TYR A 396 6.05 -8.76 7.42
C TYR A 396 4.92 -9.31 6.56
N PRO A 397 4.01 -10.12 7.13
CA PRO A 397 2.87 -10.67 6.38
C PRO A 397 1.85 -9.61 5.94
N TYR A 398 1.84 -8.43 6.57
CA TYR A 398 0.98 -7.31 6.22
C TYR A 398 1.79 -6.03 6.02
N THR A 399 1.55 -5.34 4.91
CA THR A 399 2.19 -4.08 4.57
C THR A 399 1.15 -3.07 4.10
N PHE A 400 1.12 -1.90 4.72
CA PHE A 400 0.27 -0.79 4.32
C PHE A 400 1.10 0.33 3.68
N ILE A 401 0.59 0.93 2.61
CA ILE A 401 1.30 1.90 1.78
C ILE A 401 0.39 3.09 1.54
N GLU A 402 0.89 4.28 1.86
CA GLU A 402 0.20 5.55 1.60
C GLU A 402 0.97 6.44 0.60
N PRO A 403 0.23 7.23 -0.19
CA PRO A 403 0.81 8.21 -1.09
C PRO A 403 1.27 9.48 -0.33
N HIS A 404 1.82 10.42 -1.08
CA HIS A 404 2.03 11.79 -0.65
C HIS A 404 0.81 12.62 -1.06
N TYR A 405 0.24 13.40 -0.15
CA TYR A 405 -0.98 14.19 -0.41
C TYR A 405 -0.72 15.52 -1.12
N GLY A 406 0.53 15.92 -1.30
CA GLY A 406 0.91 17.17 -1.95
C GLY A 406 0.74 18.39 -1.03
N ASP A 407 0.53 19.57 -1.60
CA ASP A 407 0.33 20.81 -0.83
C ASP A 407 -1.09 20.96 -0.30
N ILE A 408 -1.34 20.30 0.82
CA ILE A 408 -2.62 20.35 1.56
C ILE A 408 -2.77 21.64 2.36
N MET A 409 -1.69 22.38 2.66
CA MET A 409 -1.80 23.65 3.40
C MET A 409 -2.28 24.80 2.53
N ALA A 410 -1.98 24.75 1.23
CA ALA A 410 -2.51 25.66 0.23
C ALA A 410 -3.80 25.15 -0.42
N ASN A 411 -4.29 23.95 -0.04
CA ASN A 411 -5.43 23.27 -0.63
C ASN A 411 -5.25 23.07 -2.16
N THR A 412 -4.02 22.84 -2.62
CA THR A 412 -3.75 22.62 -4.04
C THR A 412 -3.43 21.17 -4.36
N TYR A 413 -2.92 20.40 -3.38
CA TYR A 413 -2.50 19.00 -3.54
C TYR A 413 -1.41 18.77 -4.59
N VAL A 414 -0.90 19.85 -5.19
CA VAL A 414 0.08 19.77 -6.26
C VAL A 414 1.35 19.11 -5.75
N GLY A 415 1.91 18.25 -6.59
CA GLY A 415 3.14 17.56 -6.31
C GLY A 415 2.98 16.39 -5.33
N GLY A 416 1.79 15.82 -5.27
CA GLY A 416 1.47 14.61 -4.56
C GLY A 416 1.64 13.36 -5.42
N SER A 417 1.18 12.24 -4.87
CA SER A 417 1.05 10.95 -5.54
C SER A 417 -0.24 10.23 -5.13
N SER A 418 -1.18 10.96 -4.51
CA SER A 418 -2.44 10.40 -4.01
C SER A 418 -3.50 10.21 -5.09
N GLN A 419 -3.38 10.95 -6.19
CA GLN A 419 -4.41 11.14 -7.22
C GLN A 419 -5.58 12.03 -6.79
N HIS A 420 -5.43 12.88 -5.78
CA HIS A 420 -6.43 13.88 -5.42
C HIS A 420 -6.93 14.67 -6.66
N PRO A 421 -8.23 15.04 -6.75
CA PRO A 421 -8.81 15.79 -7.87
C PRO A 421 -8.04 17.03 -8.33
N MET A 422 -7.33 17.68 -7.40
CA MET A 422 -6.59 18.91 -7.62
C MET A 422 -5.13 18.70 -8.08
N ASP A 423 -4.68 17.46 -8.27
CA ASP A 423 -3.35 17.12 -8.81
C ASP A 423 -3.43 16.10 -9.96
N ASP A 424 -2.38 16.06 -10.78
CA ASP A 424 -2.32 15.16 -11.93
C ASP A 424 -2.23 13.69 -11.48
N PRO A 425 -3.12 12.80 -11.95
CA PRO A 425 -3.19 11.41 -11.49
C PRO A 425 -1.98 10.57 -11.89
N GLY A 426 -1.12 11.08 -12.78
CA GLY A 426 0.10 10.43 -13.24
C GLY A 426 1.09 10.16 -12.10
N GLY A 427 1.13 10.99 -11.05
CA GLY A 427 1.99 10.75 -9.90
C GLY A 427 1.57 9.50 -9.11
N GLY A 428 0.27 9.35 -8.87
CA GLY A 428 -0.26 8.13 -8.25
C GLY A 428 -0.19 6.90 -9.16
N ASP A 429 -0.31 7.06 -10.48
CA ASP A 429 -0.08 5.94 -11.41
C ASP A 429 1.38 5.48 -11.39
N ALA A 430 2.34 6.40 -11.26
CA ALA A 430 3.75 6.09 -11.08
C ALA A 430 4.02 5.34 -9.75
N LEU A 431 3.37 5.77 -8.66
CA LEU A 431 3.41 5.06 -7.37
C LEU A 431 2.87 3.62 -7.51
N VAL A 432 1.71 3.44 -8.15
CA VAL A 432 1.13 2.10 -8.43
C VAL A 432 2.12 1.22 -9.19
N GLN A 433 2.73 1.75 -10.25
CA GLN A 433 3.71 1.02 -11.05
C GLN A 433 4.95 0.66 -10.25
N PHE A 434 5.45 1.56 -9.40
CA PHE A 434 6.59 1.31 -8.53
C PHE A 434 6.31 0.18 -7.54
N VAL A 435 5.20 0.26 -6.80
CA VAL A 435 4.80 -0.74 -5.81
C VAL A 435 4.64 -2.11 -6.47
N PHE A 436 3.89 -2.18 -7.58
CA PHE A 436 3.71 -3.43 -8.32
C PHE A 436 5.04 -4.01 -8.80
N ASN A 437 5.92 -3.19 -9.38
CA ASN A 437 7.20 -3.68 -9.90
C ASN A 437 8.15 -4.12 -8.79
N ALA A 438 8.18 -3.44 -7.64
CA ALA A 438 8.97 -3.85 -6.48
C ALA A 438 8.54 -5.24 -5.99
N ILE A 439 7.23 -5.48 -5.86
CA ILE A 439 6.69 -6.79 -5.48
C ILE A 439 6.96 -7.85 -6.57
N ARG A 440 6.73 -7.52 -7.84
CA ARG A 440 6.94 -8.43 -8.99
C ARG A 440 8.39 -8.88 -9.16
N LEU A 441 9.34 -8.02 -8.83
CA LEU A 441 10.78 -8.33 -8.90
C LEU A 441 11.32 -8.99 -7.62
N SER A 442 10.50 -9.10 -6.57
CA SER A 442 10.86 -9.73 -5.30
C SER A 442 10.78 -11.27 -5.38
N PRO A 443 11.48 -12.00 -4.48
CA PRO A 443 11.29 -13.45 -4.33
C PRO A 443 9.91 -13.82 -3.76
N TYR A 444 9.12 -12.85 -3.31
CA TYR A 444 7.81 -13.02 -2.69
C TYR A 444 6.65 -12.95 -3.70
N TRP A 445 6.91 -12.60 -4.97
CA TRP A 445 5.89 -12.41 -6.01
C TRP A 445 4.83 -13.53 -6.05
N GLN A 446 5.27 -14.79 -6.01
CA GLN A 446 4.38 -15.96 -6.13
C GLN A 446 3.42 -16.15 -4.93
N ASN A 447 3.64 -15.43 -3.83
CA ASN A 447 2.88 -15.54 -2.59
C ASN A 447 2.38 -14.18 -2.08
N SER A 448 2.39 -13.16 -2.95
CA SER A 448 1.96 -11.81 -2.60
C SER A 448 0.54 -11.55 -3.11
N LEU A 449 -0.26 -10.85 -2.30
CA LEU A 449 -1.48 -10.18 -2.72
C LEU A 449 -1.24 -8.67 -2.65
N LEU A 450 -1.46 -7.97 -3.76
CA LEU A 450 -1.51 -6.51 -3.79
C LEU A 450 -2.96 -6.08 -3.94
N ILE A 451 -3.44 -5.29 -3.00
CA ILE A 451 -4.73 -4.60 -3.03
C ILE A 451 -4.43 -3.13 -3.33
N ILE A 452 -5.01 -2.61 -4.40
CA ILE A 452 -5.02 -1.18 -4.71
C ILE A 452 -6.46 -0.72 -4.52
N THR A 453 -6.68 0.25 -3.67
CA THR A 453 -8.00 0.79 -3.36
C THR A 453 -7.93 2.29 -3.17
N TYR A 454 -9.09 2.91 -3.00
CA TYR A 454 -9.28 4.33 -2.75
C TYR A 454 -10.08 4.46 -1.46
N ASP A 455 -9.86 5.55 -0.73
CA ASP A 455 -10.66 5.89 0.44
C ASP A 455 -12.12 6.20 0.07
N GLU A 456 -12.34 7.04 -0.94
CA GLU A 456 -13.66 7.45 -1.41
C GLU A 456 -13.66 7.88 -2.89
N HIS A 457 -14.79 8.39 -3.40
CA HIS A 457 -15.03 8.60 -4.83
C HIS A 457 -14.64 10.01 -5.35
N GLY A 458 -14.17 10.90 -4.49
CA GLY A 458 -13.69 12.25 -4.78
C GLY A 458 -14.77 13.19 -5.30
N GLY A 459 -16.04 12.90 -4.99
CA GLY A 459 -17.20 13.61 -5.56
C GLY A 459 -17.44 13.32 -7.06
N PHE A 460 -16.61 12.51 -7.73
CA PHE A 460 -16.80 12.17 -9.14
C PHE A 460 -18.02 11.29 -9.37
N TYR A 461 -18.66 11.49 -10.53
CA TYR A 461 -19.83 10.70 -10.89
C TYR A 461 -19.53 9.19 -10.91
N ASP A 462 -20.44 8.41 -10.34
CA ASP A 462 -20.52 6.97 -10.51
C ASP A 462 -21.95 6.55 -10.85
N SER A 463 -22.10 5.57 -11.73
CA SER A 463 -23.40 5.07 -12.18
C SER A 463 -23.98 3.99 -11.29
N VAL A 464 -23.19 3.39 -10.41
CA VAL A 464 -23.61 2.28 -9.56
C VAL A 464 -24.09 2.81 -8.21
N SER A 465 -25.38 2.64 -7.93
CA SER A 465 -25.92 3.02 -6.62
C SER A 465 -25.39 2.11 -5.52
N PRO A 466 -24.88 2.67 -4.40
CA PRO A 466 -24.44 1.88 -3.26
C PRO A 466 -25.62 1.12 -2.62
N GLY A 467 -25.33 -0.09 -2.14
CA GLY A 467 -26.27 -0.91 -1.38
C GLY A 467 -26.30 -0.55 0.12
N PRO A 468 -27.25 -1.10 0.89
CA PRO A 468 -27.24 -0.95 2.34
C PRO A 468 -26.03 -1.65 2.96
N ALA A 469 -25.41 -1.01 3.95
CA ALA A 469 -24.31 -1.56 4.75
C ALA A 469 -24.79 -1.95 6.16
N VAL A 470 -24.06 -2.87 6.80
CA VAL A 470 -24.26 -3.19 8.22
C VAL A 470 -23.46 -2.18 9.05
N PRO A 471 -24.08 -1.48 10.02
CA PRO A 471 -23.34 -0.59 10.90
C PRO A 471 -22.21 -1.32 11.63
N PRO A 472 -21.04 -0.70 11.84
CA PRO A 472 -19.89 -1.34 12.47
C PRO A 472 -20.15 -1.77 13.93
N GLY A 473 -21.17 -1.18 14.56
CA GLY A 473 -21.66 -1.60 15.88
C GLY A 473 -20.89 -1.01 17.05
N ASP A 474 -20.06 0.00 16.79
CA ASP A 474 -19.25 0.66 17.80
C ASP A 474 -20.10 1.55 18.72
N THR A 475 -19.65 1.68 19.95
CA THR A 475 -20.12 2.71 20.88
C THR A 475 -18.97 3.69 21.07
N PRO A 476 -18.88 4.75 20.27
CA PRO A 476 -17.71 5.60 20.28
C PRO A 476 -17.54 6.28 21.64
N PRO A 477 -16.30 6.43 22.14
CA PRO A 477 -16.03 7.06 23.43
C PRO A 477 -16.33 8.56 23.42
N HIS A 478 -16.42 9.17 22.24
CA HIS A 478 -16.66 10.58 21.99
C HIS A 478 -17.70 10.77 20.88
N ASP A 479 -18.40 11.91 20.92
CA ASP A 479 -19.34 12.29 19.86
C ASP A 479 -18.55 13.01 18.76
N LEU A 480 -18.08 12.24 17.78
CA LEU A 480 -17.38 12.74 16.59
C LEU A 480 -18.31 12.84 15.37
N ASN A 481 -19.60 12.50 15.52
CA ASN A 481 -20.55 12.57 14.42
C ASN A 481 -21.11 13.98 14.28
N GLN A 482 -21.42 14.35 13.04
CA GLN A 482 -22.24 15.52 12.76
C GLN A 482 -23.68 15.15 12.31
N HIS A 483 -23.98 13.88 11.96
CA HIS A 483 -25.27 13.47 11.34
C HIS A 483 -25.96 12.20 11.90
#